data_AF-Q86MT3-F1
#
_entry.id   AF-Q86MT3-F1
#
_cell.length_a   1.000
_cell.length_b   1.000
_cell.length_c   1.000
_cell.angle_alpha   90.00
_cell.angle_beta   90.00
_cell.angle_gamma   90.00
#
_symmetry.space_group_name_H-M   'P 1'
#
loop_
_entity.id
_entity.type
_entity.pdbx_description
1 polymer ?
#
loop_
_entity_poly.entity_id
_entity_poly.type
_entity_poly.pdbx_seq_one_letter_code
_entity_poly.pdbx_strand_id
1 'polypeptide(L)'
;VTPLTKWAADEATKSLSPQGSPSATASSQAPNGDSLLLTAFVESAAVETFFLWDRYKKIKDKEKKEKEERENGLDANTSTVDEKPQEELQSGKIPNDFLRLMFYTLGDYRDILYSGDTVNGGKENKIKTAIDNHFQKIREQSSSDNNLSPPRGGPQTQHSDEQRKSWWNNNGQHIWKGMVCALTYTDSGTKDQPPTQDKGLKEKLLDKLKKENGKVTGEEEGKYHYEKVTLENSETEARTNEDTNNQPTKLSDFVLRPTYF
;
A
#
# COMPACT_ATOMS: atom_id res chain seq x y z
N VAL A 1 -9.87 17.48 12.91
CA VAL A 1 -8.85 16.42 12.74
C VAL A 1 -9.24 15.27 13.67
N THR A 2 -9.46 14.07 13.14
CA THR A 2 -9.84 12.90 13.95
C THR A 2 -8.62 12.26 14.61
N PRO A 3 -8.78 11.48 15.69
CA PRO A 3 -7.68 10.71 16.30
C PRO A 3 -6.97 9.80 15.29
N LEU A 4 -7.73 9.20 14.36
CA LEU A 4 -7.19 8.33 13.32
C LEU A 4 -6.31 9.09 12.31
N THR A 5 -6.73 10.29 11.89
CA THR A 5 -5.93 11.12 10.98
C THR A 5 -4.62 11.57 11.64
N LYS A 6 -4.63 11.86 12.95
CA LYS A 6 -3.39 12.17 13.70
C LYS A 6 -2.46 10.96 13.77
N TRP A 7 -3.01 9.79 14.06
CA TRP A 7 -2.24 8.55 14.13
C TRP A 7 -1.56 8.23 12.79
N ALA A 8 -2.29 8.32 11.67
CA ALA A 8 -1.73 8.03 10.36
C ALA A 8 -0.53 8.95 10.06
N ALA A 9 -0.64 10.24 10.39
CA ALA A 9 0.44 11.22 10.21
C ALA A 9 1.69 10.93 11.05
N ASP A 10 1.49 10.53 12.31
CA ASP A 10 2.58 10.14 13.20
C ASP A 10 3.31 8.87 12.72
N GLU A 11 2.61 7.94 12.06
CA GLU A 11 3.25 6.74 11.49
C GLU A 11 3.90 7.00 10.14
N ALA A 12 3.33 7.87 9.31
CA ALA A 12 3.96 8.29 8.06
C ALA A 12 5.33 8.93 8.31
N THR A 13 5.43 9.83 9.30
CA THR A 13 6.71 10.44 9.71
C THR A 13 7.74 9.42 10.24
N LYS A 14 7.30 8.40 10.99
CA LYS A 14 8.19 7.30 11.43
C LYS A 14 8.64 6.41 10.28
N SER A 15 7.79 6.20 9.28
CA SER A 15 8.12 5.36 8.12
C SER A 15 9.27 5.95 7.28
N LEU A 16 9.42 7.28 7.30
CA LEU A 16 10.37 8.11 6.56
C LEU A 16 11.75 8.25 7.22
N SER A 17 11.92 7.82 8.48
CA SER A 17 13.16 8.03 9.24
C SER A 17 13.99 6.74 9.34
N PRO A 18 15.32 6.76 9.07
CA PRO A 18 16.21 5.74 9.59
C PRO A 18 16.50 6.04 11.07
N GLN A 19 16.04 5.13 11.94
CA GLN A 19 16.32 5.01 13.39
C GLN A 19 16.92 6.22 14.15
N GLY A 20 16.09 6.83 15.03
CA GLY A 20 16.56 7.37 16.33
C GLY A 20 16.60 8.90 16.50
N SER A 21 15.48 9.51 16.94
CA SER A 21 15.38 10.48 18.07
C SER A 21 14.02 11.22 18.06
N PRO A 22 13.44 11.61 19.22
CA PRO A 22 12.11 12.20 19.29
C PRO A 22 12.18 13.74 19.32
N SER A 23 11.31 14.41 18.56
CA SER A 23 10.54 15.56 19.06
C SER A 23 9.44 15.96 18.07
N ALA A 24 8.27 16.23 18.63
CA ALA A 24 7.09 16.74 17.96
C ALA A 24 7.31 18.16 17.41
N THR A 25 6.67 18.48 16.28
CA THR A 25 5.76 19.64 16.10
C THR A 25 5.05 19.47 14.76
N ALA A 26 3.72 19.40 14.79
CA ALA A 26 2.92 19.62 13.59
C ALA A 26 3.08 21.09 13.15
N SER A 27 3.81 21.30 12.06
CA SER A 27 3.73 22.54 11.27
C SER A 27 4.01 22.19 9.81
N SER A 28 3.14 22.69 8.96
CA SER A 28 3.01 22.46 7.52
C SER A 28 4.12 23.11 6.68
N GLN A 29 5.39 22.85 6.99
CA GLN A 29 6.54 23.27 6.17
C GLN A 29 7.69 22.27 6.30
N ALA A 30 7.67 21.20 5.50
CA ALA A 30 8.88 20.46 5.17
C ALA A 30 9.65 21.23 4.08
N PRO A 31 11.00 21.29 4.09
CA PRO A 31 11.78 22.09 3.14
C PRO A 31 11.66 21.61 1.68
N ASN A 32 11.18 20.39 1.47
CA ASN A 32 11.03 19.77 0.15
C ASN A 32 9.59 19.26 0.03
N GLY A 33 8.82 19.83 -0.91
CA GLY A 33 7.41 19.46 -1.11
C GLY A 33 7.16 17.96 -1.33
N ASP A 34 8.19 17.21 -1.76
CA ASP A 34 8.12 15.76 -1.99
C ASP A 34 7.74 14.96 -0.73
N SER A 35 8.15 15.45 0.45
CA SER A 35 7.80 14.82 1.73
C SER A 35 6.29 14.88 1.99
N LEU A 36 5.60 15.95 1.53
CA LEU A 36 4.17 16.13 1.76
C LEU A 36 3.31 15.20 0.89
N LEU A 37 3.65 15.07 -0.40
CA LEU A 37 2.94 14.15 -1.29
C LEU A 37 3.09 12.70 -0.81
N LEU A 38 4.31 12.32 -0.42
CA LEU A 38 4.59 10.99 0.10
C LEU A 38 3.83 10.71 1.40
N THR A 39 3.86 11.67 2.32
CA THR A 39 3.12 11.58 3.59
C THR A 39 1.64 11.35 3.34
N ALA A 40 1.02 12.11 2.43
CA ALA A 40 -0.38 11.95 2.08
C ALA A 40 -0.70 10.55 1.50
N PHE A 41 0.16 10.02 0.64
CA PHE A 41 -0.02 8.67 0.07
C PHE A 41 0.12 7.58 1.14
N VAL A 42 1.14 7.68 2.00
CA VAL A 42 1.37 6.72 3.10
C VAL A 42 0.21 6.72 4.09
N GLU A 43 -0.22 7.91 4.53
CA GLU A 43 -1.36 8.05 5.44
C GLU A 43 -2.64 7.46 4.86
N SER A 44 -2.95 7.81 3.61
CA SER A 44 -4.19 7.36 2.96
C SER A 44 -4.19 5.85 2.79
N ALA A 45 -3.11 5.27 2.26
CA ALA A 45 -3.01 3.84 2.03
C ALA A 45 -3.02 3.03 3.34
N ALA A 46 -2.39 3.55 4.40
CA ALA A 46 -2.40 2.93 5.73
C ALA A 46 -3.80 2.93 6.34
N VAL A 47 -4.52 4.06 6.29
CA VAL A 47 -5.90 4.17 6.80
C VAL A 47 -6.84 3.26 6.02
N GLU A 48 -6.72 3.23 4.70
CA GLU A 48 -7.52 2.34 3.85
C GLU A 48 -7.25 0.88 4.19
N THR A 49 -5.98 0.48 4.32
CA THR A 49 -5.60 -0.89 4.71
C THR A 49 -6.15 -1.28 6.09
N PHE A 50 -6.12 -0.37 7.05
CA PHE A 50 -6.66 -0.59 8.39
C PHE A 50 -8.17 -0.91 8.36
N PHE A 51 -8.96 -0.11 7.65
CA PHE A 51 -10.41 -0.35 7.51
C PHE A 51 -10.73 -1.54 6.61
N LEU A 52 -9.92 -1.77 5.57
CA LEU A 52 -10.07 -2.92 4.69
C LEU A 52 -9.86 -4.23 5.46
N TRP A 53 -8.87 -4.27 6.37
CA TRP A 53 -8.64 -5.41 7.26
C TRP A 53 -9.83 -5.67 8.19
N ASP A 54 -10.37 -4.63 8.83
CA ASP A 54 -11.57 -4.74 9.66
C ASP A 54 -12.77 -5.32 8.87
N ARG A 55 -13.02 -4.79 7.66
CA ARG A 55 -14.10 -5.26 6.80
C ARG A 55 -13.87 -6.68 6.31
N TYR A 56 -12.65 -7.03 5.94
CA TYR A 56 -12.29 -8.37 5.46
C TYR A 56 -12.60 -9.44 6.51
N LYS A 57 -12.23 -9.22 7.78
CA LYS A 57 -12.55 -10.13 8.89
C LYS A 57 -14.07 -10.34 9.02
N LYS A 58 -14.85 -9.27 8.99
CA LYS A 58 -16.32 -9.33 9.08
C LYS A 58 -16.96 -10.10 7.92
N ILE A 59 -16.40 -9.98 6.72
CA ILE A 59 -16.85 -10.73 5.54
C ILE A 59 -16.56 -12.22 5.73
N LYS A 60 -15.33 -12.59 6.09
CA LYS A 60 -14.94 -14.00 6.32
C LYS A 60 -15.76 -14.66 7.44
N ASP A 61 -16.05 -13.93 8.53
CA ASP A 61 -16.94 -14.41 9.60
C ASP A 61 -18.36 -14.67 9.10
N LYS A 62 -18.86 -13.83 8.19
CA LYS A 62 -20.19 -14.00 7.59
C LYS A 62 -20.22 -15.17 6.62
N GLU A 63 -19.22 -15.31 5.77
CA GLU A 63 -19.07 -16.44 4.84
C GLU A 63 -19.03 -17.78 5.57
N LYS A 64 -18.32 -17.84 6.71
CA LYS A 64 -18.29 -19.01 7.57
C LYS A 64 -19.67 -19.39 8.10
N LYS A 65 -20.42 -18.43 8.64
CA LYS A 65 -21.79 -18.67 9.15
C LYS A 65 -22.74 -19.13 8.05
N GLU A 66 -22.71 -18.47 6.88
CA GLU A 66 -23.54 -18.86 5.73
C GLU A 66 -23.17 -20.25 5.20
N LYS A 67 -21.91 -20.69 5.35
CA LYS A 67 -21.50 -22.05 5.01
C LYS A 67 -22.04 -23.06 6.03
N GLU A 68 -21.86 -22.81 7.33
CA GLU A 68 -22.37 -23.67 8.41
C GLU A 68 -23.89 -23.85 8.33
N GLU A 69 -24.63 -22.77 8.01
CA GLU A 69 -26.08 -22.80 7.80
C GLU A 69 -26.48 -23.63 6.57
N ARG A 70 -25.74 -23.54 5.47
CA ARG A 70 -26.00 -24.32 4.24
C ARG A 70 -25.71 -25.80 4.40
N GLU A 71 -24.69 -26.15 5.17
CA GLU A 71 -24.26 -27.53 5.39
C GLU A 71 -25.07 -28.22 6.50
N ASN A 72 -26.03 -27.53 7.13
CA ASN A 72 -26.99 -28.09 8.09
C ASN A 72 -26.33 -28.86 9.26
N GLY A 73 -25.10 -28.46 9.63
CA GLY A 73 -24.28 -29.14 10.62
C GLY A 73 -23.76 -30.54 10.22
N LEU A 74 -23.92 -30.96 8.96
CA LEU A 74 -23.22 -32.13 8.43
C LEU A 74 -21.77 -31.73 8.19
N ASP A 75 -20.89 -32.34 8.97
CA ASP A 75 -19.43 -32.22 8.88
C ASP A 75 -18.97 -32.67 7.48
N ALA A 76 -18.97 -31.74 6.53
CA ALA A 76 -18.49 -31.96 5.20
C ALA A 76 -16.98 -32.10 5.30
N ASN A 77 -16.53 -33.36 5.36
CA ASN A 77 -15.16 -33.83 5.28
C ASN A 77 -14.47 -33.49 3.92
N THR A 78 -14.86 -32.38 3.31
CA THR A 78 -14.20 -31.69 2.21
C THR A 78 -13.25 -30.66 2.81
N SER A 79 -11.96 -30.91 2.62
CA SER A 79 -10.80 -30.18 3.14
C SER A 79 -10.74 -28.69 2.78
N THR A 80 -11.68 -27.87 3.25
CA THR A 80 -11.49 -26.43 3.32
C THR A 80 -10.90 -26.12 4.67
N VAL A 81 -9.63 -25.72 4.68
CA VAL A 81 -8.98 -25.13 5.86
C VAL A 81 -9.95 -24.12 6.48
N ASP A 82 -10.25 -24.25 7.77
CA ASP A 82 -10.94 -23.22 8.55
C ASP A 82 -10.09 -21.95 8.46
N GLU A 83 -10.31 -21.14 7.43
CA GLU A 83 -9.56 -19.91 7.23
C GLU A 83 -9.88 -19.00 8.40
N LYS A 84 -8.90 -18.80 9.27
CA LYS A 84 -8.96 -17.86 10.39
C LYS A 84 -7.98 -16.73 10.11
N PRO A 85 -8.39 -15.70 9.33
CA PRO A 85 -7.55 -14.58 8.95
C PRO A 85 -6.74 -13.97 10.09
N GLN A 86 -7.36 -13.82 11.25
CA GLN A 86 -6.71 -13.20 12.41
C GLN A 86 -5.60 -14.10 13.00
N GLU A 87 -5.79 -15.43 13.03
CA GLU A 87 -4.76 -16.36 13.51
C GLU A 87 -3.57 -16.41 12.53
N GLU A 88 -3.83 -16.42 11.22
CA GLU A 88 -2.79 -16.29 10.19
C GLU A 88 -2.01 -15.00 10.36
N LEU A 89 -2.69 -13.86 10.49
CA LEU A 89 -2.02 -12.57 10.66
C LEU A 89 -1.16 -12.56 11.92
N GLN A 90 -1.68 -13.07 13.05
CA GLN A 90 -0.97 -13.17 14.32
C GLN A 90 0.26 -14.09 14.27
N SER A 91 0.28 -15.06 13.35
CA SER A 91 1.48 -15.87 13.05
C SER A 91 2.54 -15.11 12.22
N GLY A 92 2.22 -13.88 11.78
CA GLY A 92 3.05 -13.10 10.87
C GLY A 92 2.84 -13.48 9.40
N LYS A 93 1.67 -14.04 9.05
CA LYS A 93 1.29 -14.38 7.68
C LYS A 93 0.04 -13.57 7.28
N ILE A 94 0.20 -12.65 6.35
CA ILE A 94 -0.92 -11.96 5.70
C ILE A 94 -1.71 -12.99 4.88
N PRO A 95 -3.03 -13.18 5.09
CA PRO A 95 -3.86 -14.08 4.29
C PRO A 95 -3.77 -13.74 2.80
N ASN A 96 -3.65 -14.74 1.92
CA ASN A 96 -3.38 -14.53 0.49
C ASN A 96 -4.47 -13.69 -0.21
N ASP A 97 -5.74 -13.93 0.11
CA ASP A 97 -6.86 -13.14 -0.44
C ASP A 97 -6.79 -11.68 -0.02
N PHE A 98 -6.43 -11.42 1.24
CA PHE A 98 -6.25 -10.06 1.72
C PHE A 98 -4.99 -9.40 1.13
N LEU A 99 -3.91 -10.15 0.97
CA LEU A 99 -2.69 -9.69 0.30
C LEU A 99 -2.98 -9.25 -1.14
N ARG A 100 -3.83 -9.99 -1.86
CA ARG A 100 -4.33 -9.62 -3.18
C ARG A 100 -5.08 -8.29 -3.16
N LEU A 101 -5.96 -8.07 -2.18
CA LEU A 101 -6.63 -6.77 -2.03
C LEU A 101 -5.63 -5.63 -1.82
N MET A 102 -4.60 -5.83 -0.99
CA MET A 102 -3.55 -4.83 -0.78
C MET A 102 -2.75 -4.53 -2.07
N PHE A 103 -2.52 -5.53 -2.93
CA PHE A 103 -1.85 -5.33 -4.22
C PHE A 103 -2.68 -4.42 -5.14
N TYR A 104 -3.98 -4.69 -5.24
CA TYR A 104 -4.91 -3.84 -6.01
C TYR A 104 -4.97 -2.43 -5.46
N THR A 105 -5.14 -2.26 -4.15
CA THR A 105 -5.13 -0.93 -3.51
C THR A 105 -3.84 -0.17 -3.83
N LEU A 106 -2.66 -0.79 -3.73
CA LEU A 106 -1.41 -0.11 -4.07
C LEU A 106 -1.34 0.26 -5.56
N GLY A 107 -1.88 -0.60 -6.44
CA GLY A 107 -2.08 -0.30 -7.86
C GLY A 107 -2.95 0.94 -8.06
N ASP A 108 -4.07 1.05 -7.35
CA ASP A 108 -4.96 2.22 -7.42
C ASP A 108 -4.25 3.50 -6.95
N TYR A 109 -3.44 3.45 -5.89
CA TYR A 109 -2.62 4.60 -5.49
C TYR A 109 -1.61 5.00 -6.57
N ARG A 110 -1.01 4.02 -7.26
CA ARG A 110 -0.18 4.33 -8.41
C ARG A 110 -1.02 5.01 -9.48
N ASP A 111 -2.16 4.45 -9.85
CA ASP A 111 -3.02 5.02 -10.87
C ASP A 111 -3.47 6.43 -10.49
N ILE A 112 -3.73 6.74 -9.22
CA ILE A 112 -4.01 8.12 -8.74
C ILE A 112 -2.82 9.06 -9.02
N LEU A 113 -1.58 8.60 -8.86
CA LEU A 113 -0.38 9.37 -9.21
C LEU A 113 -0.29 9.67 -10.72
N TYR A 114 -0.71 8.74 -11.57
CA TYR A 114 -0.62 8.87 -13.04
C TYR A 114 -1.88 9.42 -13.70
N SER A 115 -3.03 9.34 -13.04
CA SER A 115 -4.34 9.61 -13.63
C SER A 115 -4.39 10.96 -14.32
N GLY A 116 -4.40 10.88 -15.65
CA GLY A 116 -4.65 11.97 -16.58
C GLY A 116 -6.02 11.79 -17.20
N ASP A 117 -6.94 12.68 -16.84
CA ASP A 117 -8.10 13.09 -17.67
C ASP A 117 -9.22 12.10 -18.02
N THR A 118 -9.45 11.02 -17.26
CA THR A 118 -10.51 10.04 -17.62
C THR A 118 -11.79 10.03 -16.79
N VAL A 119 -11.95 10.89 -15.77
CA VAL A 119 -13.20 10.93 -15.01
C VAL A 119 -13.68 12.37 -14.78
N ASN A 120 -14.79 12.70 -15.43
CA ASN A 120 -15.56 13.94 -15.24
C ASN A 120 -16.21 13.94 -13.83
N GLY A 121 -15.39 14.08 -12.79
CA GLY A 121 -15.79 14.09 -11.38
C GLY A 121 -15.09 15.21 -10.61
N GLY A 122 -15.86 16.11 -9.99
CA GLY A 122 -15.34 17.36 -9.41
C GLY A 122 -14.34 17.25 -8.23
N LYS A 123 -14.14 16.06 -7.64
CA LYS A 123 -13.16 15.82 -6.56
C LYS A 123 -11.85 15.21 -7.05
N GLU A 124 -11.91 14.27 -7.99
CA GLU A 124 -10.72 13.65 -8.62
C GLU A 124 -9.90 14.70 -9.38
N ASN A 125 -10.58 15.67 -9.99
CA ASN A 125 -9.94 16.84 -10.60
C ASN A 125 -9.11 17.66 -9.61
N LYS A 126 -9.48 17.72 -8.32
CA LYS A 126 -8.72 18.45 -7.30
C LYS A 126 -7.45 17.70 -6.90
N ILE A 127 -7.53 16.38 -6.73
CA ILE A 127 -6.37 15.54 -6.42
C ILE A 127 -5.37 15.60 -7.58
N LYS A 128 -5.86 15.42 -8.82
CA LYS A 128 -5.05 15.58 -10.03
C LYS A 128 -4.35 16.93 -10.07
N THR A 129 -5.11 18.03 -9.92
CA THR A 129 -4.56 19.38 -9.95
C THR A 129 -3.50 19.58 -8.86
N ALA A 130 -3.71 19.04 -7.66
CA ALA A 130 -2.74 19.13 -6.58
C ALA A 130 -1.43 18.38 -6.90
N ILE A 131 -1.52 17.18 -7.48
CA ILE A 131 -0.37 16.38 -7.90
C ILE A 131 0.36 17.07 -9.07
N ASP A 132 -0.37 17.57 -10.06
CA ASP A 132 0.20 18.33 -11.19
C ASP A 132 0.97 19.56 -10.71
N ASN A 133 0.37 20.34 -9.82
CA ASN A 133 1.00 21.53 -9.23
C ASN A 133 2.24 21.16 -8.41
N HIS A 134 2.23 20.00 -7.73
CA HIS A 134 3.39 19.51 -6.98
C HIS A 134 4.59 19.27 -7.91
N PHE A 135 4.41 18.50 -8.99
CA PHE A 135 5.48 18.23 -9.95
C PHE A 135 5.90 19.46 -10.77
N GLN A 136 4.97 20.39 -11.04
CA GLN A 136 5.30 21.67 -11.66
C GLN A 136 6.24 22.50 -10.78
N LYS A 137 5.94 22.63 -9.47
CA LYS A 137 6.79 23.37 -8.53
C LYS A 137 8.20 22.80 -8.44
N ILE A 138 8.33 21.48 -8.39
CA ILE A 138 9.65 20.81 -8.39
C ILE A 138 10.45 21.19 -9.64
N ARG A 139 9.80 21.17 -10.81
CA ARG A 139 10.43 21.54 -12.08
C ARG A 139 10.91 22.99 -12.07
N GLU A 140 10.08 23.92 -11.58
CA GLU A 140 10.43 25.35 -11.47
C GLU A 140 11.61 25.57 -10.52
N GLN A 141 11.65 24.86 -9.38
CA GLN A 141 12.76 24.90 -8.44
C GLN A 141 14.06 24.35 -9.03
N SER A 142 14.02 23.23 -9.76
CA SER A 142 15.20 22.63 -10.42
C SER A 142 15.74 23.47 -11.58
N SER A 143 14.92 24.35 -12.17
CA SER A 143 15.32 25.20 -13.30
C SER A 143 15.99 26.51 -12.87
N SER A 144 15.95 26.85 -11.57
CA SER A 144 16.46 28.12 -11.05
C SER A 144 17.99 28.14 -10.87
N ASP A 145 18.67 26.99 -10.96
CA ASP A 145 20.13 26.85 -10.82
C ASP A 145 20.90 26.86 -12.15
N ASN A 146 20.22 26.87 -13.30
CA ASN A 146 20.87 27.02 -14.60
C ASN A 146 20.09 28.01 -15.47
N ASN A 147 20.79 29.02 -15.97
CA ASN A 147 20.29 30.06 -16.87
C ASN A 147 20.00 29.46 -18.28
N LEU A 148 19.11 28.48 -18.36
CA LEU A 148 18.57 27.90 -19.59
C LEU A 148 17.05 28.03 -19.52
N SER A 149 16.50 28.91 -20.37
CA SER A 149 15.06 29.07 -20.53
C SER A 149 14.41 27.71 -20.86
N PRO A 150 13.22 27.40 -20.31
CA PRO A 150 12.50 26.19 -20.69
C PRO A 150 12.16 26.26 -22.20
N PRO A 151 12.24 25.16 -22.96
CA PRO A 151 11.81 25.16 -24.35
C PRO A 151 10.31 25.44 -24.40
N ARG A 152 9.94 26.65 -24.81
CA ARG A 152 8.58 26.95 -25.26
C ARG A 152 8.31 26.10 -26.51
N GLY A 153 7.51 25.04 -26.39
CA GLY A 153 6.90 24.41 -27.57
C GLY A 153 6.64 22.91 -27.57
N GLY A 154 6.98 22.13 -26.54
CA GLY A 154 6.62 20.71 -26.47
C GLY A 154 5.28 20.48 -25.75
N PRO A 155 4.44 19.51 -26.15
CA PRO A 155 3.26 19.15 -25.37
C PRO A 155 3.68 18.79 -23.94
N GLN A 156 3.03 19.43 -22.97
CA GLN A 156 3.36 19.48 -21.54
C GLN A 156 3.33 18.11 -20.82
N THR A 157 3.03 17.03 -21.54
CA THR A 157 2.72 15.69 -21.05
C THR A 157 3.95 14.78 -20.89
N GLN A 158 4.97 14.87 -21.75
CA GLN A 158 6.05 13.87 -21.71
C GLN A 158 7.00 13.99 -20.52
N HIS A 159 7.20 15.21 -19.99
CA HIS A 159 8.09 15.43 -18.84
C HIS A 159 7.43 15.13 -17.49
N SER A 160 6.09 15.14 -17.38
CA SER A 160 5.42 14.78 -16.12
C SER A 160 5.50 13.29 -15.83
N ASP A 161 5.50 12.45 -16.87
CA ASP A 161 5.39 10.99 -16.72
C ASP A 161 6.69 10.39 -16.19
N GLU A 162 7.85 10.84 -16.68
CA GLU A 162 9.15 10.40 -16.16
C GLU A 162 9.40 10.90 -14.72
N GLN A 163 8.91 12.11 -14.37
CA GLN A 163 8.98 12.61 -12.99
C GLN A 163 8.14 11.76 -12.03
N ARG A 164 6.89 11.44 -12.42
CA ARG A 164 6.00 10.56 -11.65
C ARG A 164 6.54 9.14 -11.54
N LYS A 165 7.18 8.63 -12.60
CA LYS A 165 7.88 7.34 -12.61
C LYS A 165 9.06 7.28 -11.67
N SER A 166 9.94 8.28 -11.73
CA SER A 166 11.05 8.39 -10.77
C SER A 166 10.53 8.49 -9.34
N TRP A 167 9.49 9.30 -9.12
CA TRP A 167 8.87 9.44 -7.81
C TRP A 167 8.30 8.11 -7.30
N TRP A 168 7.53 7.38 -8.12
CA TRP A 168 6.97 6.08 -7.74
C TRP A 168 8.06 5.05 -7.44
N ASN A 169 9.10 4.97 -8.28
CA ASN A 169 10.21 4.05 -8.08
C ASN A 169 10.91 4.27 -6.73
N ASN A 170 11.04 5.53 -6.30
CA ASN A 170 11.64 5.86 -5.01
C ASN A 170 10.69 5.59 -3.83
N ASN A 171 9.39 5.79 -4.04
CA ASN A 171 8.43 5.95 -2.94
C ASN A 171 7.38 4.84 -2.79
N GLY A 172 7.12 4.02 -3.82
CA GLY A 172 6.14 2.94 -3.77
C GLY A 172 6.37 1.95 -2.62
N GLN A 173 7.64 1.66 -2.33
CA GLN A 173 8.05 0.84 -1.19
C GLN A 173 7.65 1.42 0.17
N HIS A 174 7.64 2.76 0.31
CA HIS A 174 7.28 3.43 1.56
C HIS A 174 5.77 3.40 1.79
N ILE A 175 4.98 3.55 0.72
CA ILE A 175 3.53 3.40 0.75
C ILE A 175 3.18 1.96 1.15
N TRP A 176 3.78 0.97 0.51
CA TRP A 176 3.63 -0.44 0.86
C TRP A 176 3.99 -0.74 2.32
N LYS A 177 5.12 -0.21 2.80
CA LYS A 177 5.52 -0.32 4.22
C LYS A 177 4.45 0.26 5.15
N GLY A 178 3.85 1.41 4.78
CA GLY A 178 2.74 2.01 5.51
C GLY A 178 1.52 1.09 5.61
N MET A 179 1.14 0.45 4.49
CA MET A 179 0.05 -0.52 4.44
C MET A 179 0.31 -1.73 5.35
N VAL A 180 1.52 -2.32 5.30
CA VAL A 180 1.89 -3.46 6.17
C VAL A 180 1.95 -3.04 7.65
N CYS A 181 2.47 -1.85 7.95
CA CYS A 181 2.45 -1.30 9.31
C CYS A 181 1.02 -1.15 9.85
N ALA A 182 0.05 -0.76 9.03
CA ALA A 182 -1.34 -0.59 9.45
C ALA A 182 -1.96 -1.90 9.98
N LEU A 183 -1.53 -3.06 9.48
CA LEU A 183 -2.00 -4.37 9.96
C LEU A 183 -1.56 -4.70 11.38
N THR A 184 -0.56 -3.98 11.90
CA THR A 184 -0.09 -4.12 13.28
C THR A 184 -0.95 -3.35 14.28
N TYR A 185 -1.95 -2.61 13.81
CA TYR A 185 -2.85 -1.82 14.64
C TYR A 185 -4.25 -2.43 14.68
N THR A 186 -4.91 -2.25 15.82
CA THR A 186 -6.32 -2.60 16.01
C THR A 186 -7.05 -1.40 16.59
N ASP A 187 -8.37 -1.35 16.38
CA ASP A 187 -9.22 -0.41 17.09
C ASP A 187 -9.02 -0.55 18.60
N SER A 188 -9.02 0.58 19.30
CA SER A 188 -8.84 0.61 20.76
C SER A 188 -10.10 0.17 21.51
N GLY A 189 -11.22 -0.06 20.80
CA GLY A 189 -12.52 -0.41 21.37
C GLY A 189 -13.19 0.75 22.12
N THR A 190 -12.56 1.93 22.15
CA THR A 190 -13.05 3.12 22.83
C THR A 190 -13.18 4.25 21.84
N LYS A 191 -14.36 4.87 21.81
CA LYS A 191 -14.64 5.98 20.92
C LYS A 191 -13.67 7.12 21.21
N ASP A 192 -13.18 7.76 20.14
CA ASP A 192 -12.25 8.90 20.17
C ASP A 192 -10.84 8.60 20.72
N GLN A 193 -10.47 7.33 20.91
CA GLN A 193 -9.10 6.92 21.21
C GLN A 193 -8.34 6.48 19.95
N PRO A 194 -7.03 6.75 19.85
CA PRO A 194 -6.23 6.28 18.73
C PRO A 194 -6.14 4.74 18.73
N PRO A 195 -5.89 4.12 17.57
CA PRO A 195 -5.72 2.67 17.49
C PRO A 195 -4.48 2.21 18.29
N THR A 196 -4.53 0.97 18.77
CA THR A 196 -3.46 0.37 19.59
C THR A 196 -2.59 -0.53 18.71
N GLN A 197 -1.26 -0.42 18.84
CA GLN A 197 -0.32 -1.29 18.13
C GLN A 197 -0.07 -2.59 18.89
N ASP A 198 -0.21 -3.72 18.21
CA ASP A 198 0.24 -5.02 18.67
C ASP A 198 1.76 -5.14 18.43
N LYS A 199 2.53 -5.11 19.53
CA LYS A 199 4.00 -5.18 19.48
C LYS A 199 4.51 -6.51 18.94
N GLY A 200 3.87 -7.62 19.31
CA GLY A 200 4.30 -8.95 18.88
C GLY A 200 4.05 -9.15 17.39
N LEU A 201 2.89 -8.70 16.89
CA LEU A 201 2.60 -8.71 15.47
C LEU A 201 3.52 -7.77 14.68
N LYS A 202 3.81 -6.59 15.24
CA LYS A 202 4.74 -5.63 14.65
C LYS A 202 6.11 -6.26 14.41
N GLU A 203 6.71 -6.89 15.41
CA GLU A 203 8.01 -7.54 15.28
C GLU A 203 7.97 -8.59 14.14
N LYS A 204 6.98 -9.49 14.17
CA LYS A 204 6.83 -10.53 13.14
C LYS A 204 6.66 -10.00 11.71
N LEU A 205 5.89 -8.93 11.51
CA LEU A 205 5.65 -8.38 10.17
C LEU A 205 6.76 -7.45 9.69
N LEU A 206 7.33 -6.61 10.58
CA LEU A 206 8.36 -5.65 10.18
C LEU A 206 9.69 -6.33 9.86
N ASP A 207 10.02 -7.46 10.50
CA ASP A 207 11.20 -8.23 10.13
C ASP A 207 11.04 -8.86 8.74
N LYS A 208 9.81 -9.26 8.37
CA LYS A 208 9.48 -9.72 7.02
C LYS A 208 9.43 -8.61 5.96
N LEU A 209 9.57 -7.34 6.34
CA LEU A 209 9.79 -6.22 5.42
C LEU A 209 11.27 -5.95 5.13
N LYS A 210 12.18 -6.35 6.02
CA LYS A 210 13.63 -6.06 5.89
C LYS A 210 14.29 -7.00 4.87
N LYS A 211 15.40 -6.53 4.29
CA LYS A 211 16.40 -7.40 3.63
C LYS A 211 17.55 -7.59 4.62
N GLU A 212 17.98 -8.82 4.91
CA GLU A 212 19.21 -9.03 5.67
C GLU A 212 20.43 -8.91 4.73
N ASN A 213 21.38 -8.02 5.03
CA ASN A 213 22.66 -7.87 4.30
C ASN A 213 22.58 -7.82 2.75
N GLY A 214 21.46 -7.36 2.19
CA GLY A 214 21.23 -7.35 0.74
C GLY A 214 21.08 -8.73 0.09
N LYS A 215 21.03 -9.83 0.87
CA LYS A 215 20.79 -11.20 0.41
C LYS A 215 19.54 -11.79 1.07
N VAL A 216 19.06 -12.90 0.52
CA VAL A 216 17.93 -13.65 1.08
C VAL A 216 18.53 -14.67 2.06
N THR A 217 18.22 -14.53 3.33
CA THR A 217 18.58 -15.46 4.40
C THR A 217 17.29 -16.16 4.83
N GLY A 218 17.08 -17.39 4.36
CA GLY A 218 15.83 -18.13 4.57
C GLY A 218 14.65 -17.66 3.70
N GLU A 219 13.71 -18.56 3.44
CA GLU A 219 12.53 -18.29 2.59
C GLU A 219 11.55 -17.26 3.19
N GLU A 220 11.58 -17.06 4.51
CA GLU A 220 10.63 -16.18 5.20
C GLU A 220 11.13 -14.72 5.37
N GLU A 221 12.44 -14.48 5.36
CA GLU A 221 12.97 -13.13 5.59
C GLU A 221 12.81 -12.23 4.37
N GLY A 222 12.23 -11.06 4.60
CA GLY A 222 11.86 -10.16 3.52
C GLY A 222 10.71 -10.68 2.65
N LYS A 223 9.93 -11.67 3.09
CA LYS A 223 8.77 -12.19 2.32
C LYS A 223 7.80 -11.07 1.91
N TYR A 224 7.63 -10.06 2.75
CA TYR A 224 6.77 -8.91 2.48
C TYR A 224 7.53 -7.69 1.93
N HIS A 225 8.82 -7.81 1.61
CA HIS A 225 9.55 -6.73 0.97
C HIS A 225 8.94 -6.38 -0.41
N TYR A 226 8.84 -5.09 -0.73
CA TYR A 226 8.15 -4.56 -1.92
C TYR A 226 8.55 -5.25 -3.25
N GLU A 227 9.85 -5.50 -3.45
CA GLU A 227 10.39 -6.17 -4.65
C GLU A 227 10.31 -7.71 -4.63
N LYS A 228 9.94 -8.30 -3.49
CA LYS A 228 9.97 -9.77 -3.28
C LYS A 228 8.58 -10.37 -3.14
N VAL A 229 7.66 -9.66 -2.50
CA VAL A 229 6.34 -10.18 -2.18
C VAL A 229 5.59 -10.52 -3.46
N THR A 230 5.02 -11.73 -3.49
CA THR A 230 4.31 -12.29 -4.64
C THR A 230 2.92 -12.74 -4.24
N LEU A 231 1.98 -12.74 -5.19
CA LEU A 231 0.72 -13.44 -5.03
C LEU A 231 0.87 -14.90 -5.44
N GLU A 232 0.41 -15.80 -4.58
CA GLU A 232 0.25 -17.21 -4.94
C GLU A 232 -0.95 -17.33 -5.90
N ASN A 233 -0.75 -18.04 -7.03
CA ASN A 233 -1.81 -18.31 -8.00
C ASN A 233 -2.88 -19.19 -7.32
N SER A 234 -4.15 -18.84 -7.49
CA SER A 234 -5.26 -19.67 -7.00
C SER A 234 -5.26 -21.01 -7.76
N GLU A 235 -5.43 -22.12 -7.04
CA GLU A 235 -5.40 -23.47 -7.63
C GLU A 235 -6.56 -23.77 -8.61
N THR A 236 -7.48 -22.83 -8.82
CA THR A 236 -8.73 -23.02 -9.57
C THR A 236 -8.77 -22.43 -10.99
N GLU A 237 -7.68 -21.92 -11.54
CA GLU A 237 -7.67 -21.43 -12.94
C GLU A 237 -7.43 -22.52 -13.99
N ALA A 238 -8.21 -22.44 -15.08
CA ALA A 238 -8.10 -23.32 -16.24
C ALA A 238 -6.76 -23.10 -16.97
N ARG A 239 -5.94 -24.16 -17.02
CA ARG A 239 -4.69 -24.19 -17.80
C ARG A 239 -5.01 -24.07 -19.29
N THR A 240 -4.89 -22.87 -19.86
CA THR A 240 -4.79 -22.72 -21.31
C THR A 240 -3.36 -23.02 -21.72
N ASN A 241 -3.24 -24.01 -22.62
CA ASN A 241 -1.96 -24.45 -23.16
C ASN A 241 -1.43 -23.38 -24.11
N GLU A 242 -0.68 -22.39 -23.62
CA GLU A 242 0.33 -21.68 -24.38
C GLU A 242 1.21 -20.85 -23.43
N ASP A 243 2.41 -21.36 -23.19
CA ASP A 243 3.65 -20.65 -22.89
C ASP A 243 3.56 -19.35 -22.04
N THR A 244 3.33 -19.49 -20.73
CA THR A 244 3.79 -18.48 -19.76
C THR A 244 4.29 -19.19 -18.51
N ASN A 245 5.55 -18.93 -18.14
CA ASN A 245 6.14 -19.41 -16.90
C ASN A 245 5.19 -19.14 -15.73
N ASN A 246 4.75 -20.20 -15.04
CA ASN A 246 3.81 -20.21 -13.92
C ASN A 246 4.43 -19.59 -12.64
N GLN A 247 5.09 -18.44 -12.79
CA GLN A 247 5.84 -17.74 -11.78
C GLN A 247 4.90 -16.79 -11.03
N PRO A 248 4.93 -16.81 -9.68
CA PRO A 248 4.15 -15.88 -8.86
C PRO A 248 4.40 -14.42 -9.29
N THR A 249 3.34 -13.63 -9.43
CA THR A 249 3.47 -12.22 -9.80
C THR A 249 3.95 -11.40 -8.60
N LYS A 250 5.07 -10.69 -8.76
CA LYS A 250 5.62 -9.78 -7.74
C LYS A 250 4.83 -8.48 -7.65
N LEU A 251 4.75 -7.89 -6.46
CA LEU A 251 4.09 -6.61 -6.25
C LEU A 251 4.66 -5.49 -7.11
N SER A 252 6.00 -5.38 -7.16
CA SER A 252 6.69 -4.35 -7.95
C SER A 252 6.31 -4.40 -9.43
N ASP A 253 6.00 -5.59 -9.96
CA ASP A 253 5.60 -5.79 -11.35
C ASP A 253 4.07 -5.64 -11.51
N PHE A 254 3.31 -6.10 -10.50
CA PHE A 254 1.85 -6.02 -10.47
C PHE A 254 1.37 -4.58 -10.59
N VAL A 255 1.91 -3.67 -9.79
CA VAL A 255 1.47 -2.27 -9.77
C VAL A 255 1.75 -1.55 -11.09
N LEU A 256 2.67 -2.04 -11.92
CA LEU A 256 2.97 -1.42 -13.21
C LEU A 256 1.98 -1.82 -14.32
N ARG A 257 1.16 -2.86 -14.08
CA ARG A 257 0.20 -3.34 -15.07
C ARG A 257 -0.96 -2.34 -15.21
N PRO A 258 -1.40 -2.04 -16.44
CA PRO A 258 -2.63 -1.29 -16.65
C PRO A 258 -3.81 -2.03 -16.01
N THR A 259 -4.68 -1.30 -15.32
CA THR A 259 -5.93 -1.83 -14.80
C THR A 259 -6.86 -2.18 -15.98
N TYR A 260 -7.31 -3.43 -16.03
CA TYR A 260 -8.40 -3.83 -16.93
C TYR A 260 -9.70 -3.44 -16.25
N PHE A 261 -10.33 -2.35 -16.70
CA PHE A 261 -11.68 -1.95 -16.31
C PHE A 261 -12.74 -2.72 -17.10
#